data_AF-A0A2X1J5W3-F1
#
_entry.id   AF-A0A2X1J5W3-F1
#
_cell.length_a   1.000
_cell.length_b   1.000
_cell.length_c   1.000
_cell.angle_alpha   90.00
_cell.angle_beta   90.00
_cell.angle_gamma   90.00
#
_symmetry.space_group_name_H-M   'P 1'
#
loop_
_entity.id
_entity.type
_entity.pdbx_description
1 polymer ?
#
loop_
_entity_poly.entity_id
_entity_poly.type
_entity_poly.pdbx_seq_one_letter_code
_entity_poly.pdbx_strand_id
1 'polypeptide(L)'
;MTYGIVIDRSMIANIIDTTPAESYALMTPQMLLTLGFSGVLAALIACWIKIKPATSRLRSVLFRGANILVSVLLILLVAALFYKDYASLFRNNKELVKSLSPSNSIVASWSWYSHQRLANLPLVRIGEDAHRNPLMQNEKRKNLTILIVGETSRAENFSLNGYPRETNPRLAKDNVVYFPNTASCGTATAVSVPCMFSDMPREHYKEELAQHQEGVLDIIQRAGINVLWNDNDGGCKGACDRVPHQNVTALNLPDQCINGECYDEVLFHGLKSTSITCKVMA
;
A
#
# COMPACT_ATOMS: atom_id res chain seq x y z
N MET A 1 13.41 7.65 -16.45
CA MET A 1 12.97 7.63 -15.03
C MET A 1 11.78 8.54 -14.92
N THR A 2 10.56 8.00 -15.05
CA THR A 2 9.37 8.81 -15.35
C THR A 2 8.43 8.97 -14.14
N TYR A 3 8.47 8.02 -13.18
CA TYR A 3 7.56 8.01 -12.02
C TYR A 3 8.22 8.30 -10.66
N GLY A 4 9.55 8.45 -10.61
CA GLY A 4 10.25 8.78 -9.36
C GLY A 4 10.09 7.78 -8.21
N ILE A 5 9.67 6.54 -8.51
CA ILE A 5 9.37 5.52 -7.49
C ILE A 5 10.64 5.00 -6.79
N VAL A 6 10.50 4.68 -5.50
CA VAL A 6 11.50 3.98 -4.70
C VAL A 6 11.00 2.57 -4.42
N ILE A 7 11.81 1.56 -4.75
CA ILE A 7 11.45 0.15 -4.50
C ILE A 7 11.89 -0.21 -3.08
N ASP A 8 11.00 -0.01 -2.12
CA ASP A 8 11.18 -0.45 -0.73
C ASP A 8 10.19 -1.58 -0.37
N ARG A 9 10.17 -1.99 0.90
CA ARG A 9 9.29 -3.07 1.38
C ARG A 9 7.81 -2.78 1.07
N SER A 10 7.36 -1.54 1.26
CA SER A 10 5.96 -1.15 1.03
C SER A 10 5.59 -1.24 -0.46
N MET A 11 6.52 -0.89 -1.36
CA MET A 11 6.31 -1.05 -2.79
C MET A 11 6.20 -2.53 -3.19
N ILE A 12 6.96 -3.43 -2.55
CA ILE A 12 6.80 -4.87 -2.76
C ILE A 12 5.42 -5.35 -2.29
N ALA A 13 4.93 -4.87 -1.14
CA ALA A 13 3.58 -5.17 -0.68
C ALA A 13 2.52 -4.68 -1.69
N ASN A 14 2.64 -3.45 -2.19
CA ASN A 14 1.74 -2.92 -3.23
C ASN A 14 1.74 -3.80 -4.50
N ILE A 15 2.91 -4.27 -4.95
CA ILE A 15 3.02 -5.15 -6.13
C ILE A 15 2.34 -6.51 -5.90
N ILE A 16 2.30 -6.99 -4.66
CA ILE A 16 1.70 -8.28 -4.31
C ILE A 16 0.19 -8.15 -4.09
N ASP A 17 -0.25 -7.04 -3.50
CA ASP A 17 -1.66 -6.79 -3.15
C ASP A 17 -2.48 -6.16 -4.29
N THR A 18 -1.85 -5.79 -5.41
CA THR A 18 -2.52 -5.15 -6.56
C THR A 18 -3.40 -6.14 -7.34
N THR A 19 -4.40 -5.60 -8.03
CA THR A 19 -5.26 -6.37 -8.93
C THR A 19 -4.78 -6.32 -10.40
N PRO A 20 -5.22 -7.26 -11.26
CA PRO A 20 -4.92 -7.18 -12.69
C PRO A 20 -5.41 -5.88 -13.33
N ALA A 21 -6.58 -5.37 -12.93
CA ALA A 21 -7.15 -4.14 -13.47
C ALA A 21 -6.25 -2.93 -13.20
N GLU A 22 -5.84 -2.74 -11.94
CA GLU A 22 -4.88 -1.70 -11.53
C GLU A 22 -3.55 -1.82 -12.29
N SER A 23 -3.03 -3.04 -12.42
CA SER A 23 -1.76 -3.30 -13.09
C SER A 23 -1.83 -2.98 -14.59
N TYR A 24 -2.93 -3.33 -15.26
CA TYR A 24 -3.12 -3.03 -16.69
C TYR A 24 -3.26 -1.52 -16.95
N ALA A 25 -3.86 -0.77 -16.02
CA ALA A 25 -3.96 0.68 -16.13
C ALA A 25 -2.59 1.38 -16.20
N LEU A 26 -1.55 0.79 -15.62
CA LEU A 26 -0.17 1.30 -15.66
C LEU A 26 0.58 0.93 -16.96
N MET A 27 0.06 -0.01 -17.76
CA MET A 27 0.75 -0.52 -18.94
C MET A 27 0.65 0.45 -20.12
N THR A 28 1.80 1.02 -20.51
CA THR A 28 1.91 1.84 -21.72
C THR A 28 2.77 1.15 -22.79
N PRO A 29 2.52 1.41 -24.09
CA PRO A 29 3.37 0.89 -25.16
C PRO A 29 4.85 1.26 -25.00
N GLN A 30 5.13 2.47 -24.50
CA GLN A 30 6.49 2.94 -24.22
C GLN A 30 7.18 2.13 -23.13
N MET A 31 6.45 1.79 -22.05
CA MET A 31 6.96 0.92 -20.99
C MET A 31 7.28 -0.48 -21.53
N LEU A 32 6.38 -1.05 -22.35
CA LEU A 32 6.59 -2.36 -22.96
C LEU A 32 7.83 -2.40 -23.86
N LEU A 33 8.01 -1.39 -24.71
CA LEU A 33 9.20 -1.29 -25.55
C LEU A 33 10.47 -1.14 -24.71
N THR A 34 10.44 -0.29 -23.70
CA THR A 34 11.61 -0.07 -22.82
C THR A 34 11.99 -1.37 -22.11
N LEU A 35 11.03 -2.05 -21.47
CA LEU A 35 11.26 -3.32 -20.78
C LEU A 35 11.72 -4.43 -21.75
N GLY A 36 11.14 -4.45 -22.96
CA GLY A 36 11.54 -5.38 -24.03
C GLY A 36 12.99 -5.18 -24.47
N PHE A 37 13.43 -3.95 -24.73
CA PHE A 37 14.79 -3.67 -25.19
C PHE A 37 15.85 -3.70 -24.07
N SER A 38 15.58 -3.11 -22.91
CA SER A 38 16.57 -3.01 -21.84
C SER A 38 16.63 -4.28 -20.97
N GLY A 39 15.50 -4.96 -20.80
CA GLY A 39 15.40 -6.17 -19.97
C GLY A 39 15.49 -7.44 -20.79
N VAL A 40 14.46 -7.69 -21.62
CA VAL A 40 14.32 -8.98 -22.32
C VAL A 40 15.43 -9.19 -23.33
N LEU A 41 15.70 -8.22 -24.20
CA LEU A 41 16.77 -8.33 -25.20
C LEU A 41 18.15 -8.46 -24.55
N ALA A 42 18.43 -7.68 -23.49
CA ALA A 42 19.68 -7.81 -22.74
C ALA A 42 19.85 -9.20 -22.11
N ALA A 43 18.78 -9.77 -21.55
CA ALA A 43 18.78 -11.12 -21.00
C ALA A 43 18.98 -12.18 -22.10
N LEU A 44 18.33 -12.03 -23.26
CA LEU A 44 18.53 -12.93 -24.40
C LEU A 44 19.97 -12.89 -24.90
N ILE A 45 20.57 -11.70 -25.03
CA ILE A 45 21.98 -11.54 -25.39
C ILE A 45 22.87 -12.24 -24.35
N ALA A 46 22.62 -12.02 -23.05
CA ALA A 46 23.38 -12.66 -21.99
C ALA A 46 23.30 -14.20 -22.04
N CYS A 47 22.12 -14.75 -22.30
CA CYS A 47 21.90 -16.19 -22.48
C CYS A 47 22.56 -16.74 -23.75
N TRP A 48 22.74 -15.92 -24.79
CA TRP A 48 23.37 -16.34 -26.04
C TRP A 48 24.90 -16.42 -25.96
N ILE A 49 25.51 -15.76 -24.96
CA ILE A 49 26.95 -15.82 -24.74
C ILE A 49 27.36 -17.22 -24.28
N LYS A 50 28.06 -17.95 -25.15
CA LYS A 50 28.61 -19.26 -24.84
C LYS A 50 29.78 -19.13 -23.85
N ILE A 51 29.51 -19.41 -22.58
CA ILE A 51 30.54 -19.43 -21.52
C ILE A 51 31.45 -20.64 -21.74
N LYS A 52 32.74 -20.39 -22.01
CA LYS A 52 33.74 -21.46 -22.10
C LYS A 52 33.98 -22.06 -20.71
N PRO A 53 33.84 -23.39 -20.52
CA PRO A 53 34.09 -24.01 -19.23
C PRO A 53 35.58 -23.88 -18.87
N ALA A 54 35.85 -23.50 -17.62
CA ALA A 54 37.22 -23.38 -17.14
C ALA A 54 37.85 -24.78 -17.01
N THR A 55 39.10 -24.91 -17.45
CA THR A 55 39.86 -26.19 -17.44
C THR A 55 40.11 -26.74 -16.03
N SER A 56 40.13 -25.87 -15.01
CA SER A 56 40.20 -26.27 -13.59
C SER A 56 39.20 -25.49 -12.74
N ARG A 57 38.34 -26.22 -12.02
CA ARG A 57 37.32 -25.63 -11.13
C ARG A 57 37.95 -24.79 -10.01
N LEU A 58 39.03 -25.27 -9.40
CA LEU A 58 39.71 -24.57 -8.30
C LEU A 58 40.35 -23.26 -8.77
N ARG A 59 41.05 -23.29 -9.91
CA ARG A 59 41.67 -22.10 -10.49
C ARG A 59 40.63 -21.06 -10.91
N SER A 60 39.48 -21.50 -11.42
CA SER A 60 38.35 -20.63 -11.77
C SER A 60 37.75 -19.92 -10.56
N VAL A 61 37.50 -20.64 -9.47
CA VAL A 61 36.98 -20.07 -8.22
C VAL A 61 37.96 -19.06 -7.63
N LEU A 62 39.26 -19.39 -7.61
CA LEU A 62 40.31 -18.48 -7.12
C LEU A 62 40.37 -17.19 -7.95
N PHE A 63 40.37 -17.29 -9.29
CA PHE A 63 40.38 -16.10 -10.15
C PHE A 63 39.13 -15.25 -9.96
N ARG A 64 37.93 -15.86 -9.87
CA ARG A 64 36.69 -15.12 -9.63
C ARG A 64 36.70 -14.43 -8.26
N GLY A 65 37.11 -15.14 -7.22
CA GLY A 65 37.25 -14.60 -5.87
C GLY A 65 38.24 -13.44 -5.82
N ALA A 66 39.40 -13.56 -6.47
CA ALA A 66 40.38 -12.48 -6.57
C ALA A 66 39.82 -11.25 -7.29
N ASN A 67 39.08 -11.42 -8.39
CA ASN A 67 38.46 -10.31 -9.12
C ASN A 67 37.38 -9.59 -8.29
N ILE A 68 36.58 -10.34 -7.53
CA ILE A 68 35.59 -9.77 -6.60
C ILE A 68 36.31 -8.98 -5.51
N LEU A 69 37.35 -9.56 -4.90
CA LEU A 69 38.12 -8.90 -3.84
C LEU A 69 38.76 -7.60 -4.33
N VAL A 70 39.40 -7.61 -5.50
CA VAL A 70 39.99 -6.41 -6.11
C VAL A 70 38.93 -5.34 -6.36
N SER A 71 37.76 -5.73 -6.91
CA SER A 71 36.64 -4.80 -7.12
C SER A 71 36.17 -4.17 -5.80
N VAL A 72 36.00 -4.95 -4.74
CA VAL A 72 35.60 -4.46 -3.42
C VAL A 72 36.64 -3.52 -2.83
N LEU A 73 37.93 -3.87 -2.93
CA LEU A 73 39.01 -3.02 -2.43
C LEU A 73 39.06 -1.68 -3.16
N LEU A 74 38.86 -1.66 -4.48
CA LEU A 74 38.79 -0.42 -5.26
C LEU A 74 37.61 0.46 -4.83
N ILE A 75 36.43 -0.14 -4.63
CA ILE A 75 35.25 0.59 -4.14
C ILE A 75 35.53 1.18 -2.75
N LEU A 76 36.10 0.41 -1.83
CA LEU A 76 36.44 0.86 -0.48
C LEU A 76 37.50 1.97 -0.49
N LEU A 77 38.49 1.88 -1.38
CA LEU A 77 39.50 2.91 -1.55
C LEU A 77 38.85 4.24 -1.98
N VAL A 78 37.98 4.22 -2.99
CA VAL A 78 37.25 5.42 -3.43
C VAL A 78 36.35 5.94 -2.30
N ALA A 79 35.61 5.06 -1.63
CA ALA A 79 34.74 5.45 -0.52
C ALA A 79 35.52 6.08 0.65
N ALA A 80 36.73 5.60 0.93
CA ALA A 80 37.60 6.15 1.98
C ALA A 80 38.12 7.54 1.61
N LEU A 81 38.54 7.75 0.34
CA LEU A 81 39.01 9.04 -0.15
C LEU A 81 37.92 10.12 -0.09
N PHE A 82 36.66 9.75 -0.32
CA PHE A 82 35.50 10.64 -0.30
C PHE A 82 34.59 10.42 0.93
N TYR A 83 35.15 9.95 2.06
CA TYR A 83 34.36 9.53 3.22
C TYR A 83 33.40 10.62 3.73
N LYS A 84 33.87 11.88 3.83
CA LYS A 84 33.05 12.99 4.35
C LYS A 84 31.84 13.27 3.46
N ASP A 85 32.02 13.23 2.14
CA ASP A 85 30.96 13.50 1.18
C ASP A 85 29.92 12.37 1.20
N TYR A 86 30.38 11.12 1.17
CA TYR A 86 29.49 9.95 1.26
C TYR A 86 28.76 9.89 2.60
N ALA A 87 29.45 10.13 3.72
CA ALA A 87 28.83 10.10 5.05
C ALA A 87 27.73 11.17 5.20
N SER A 88 27.96 12.39 4.69
CA SER A 88 26.95 13.46 4.67
C SER A 88 25.77 13.09 3.77
N LEU A 89 26.04 12.63 2.55
CA LEU A 89 25.01 12.27 1.57
C LEU A 89 24.09 11.16 2.09
N PHE A 90 24.65 10.05 2.57
CA PHE A 90 23.87 8.90 3.02
C PHE A 90 23.16 9.13 4.36
N ARG A 91 23.70 10.00 5.24
CA ARG A 91 23.02 10.35 6.49
C ARG A 91 21.79 11.22 6.25
N ASN A 92 21.88 12.15 5.30
CA ASN A 92 20.81 13.09 4.99
C ASN A 92 19.79 12.52 4.00
N ASN A 93 20.20 11.59 3.12
CA ASN A 93 19.37 11.04 2.05
C ASN A 93 19.35 9.51 2.11
N LYS A 94 18.83 8.95 3.21
CA LYS A 94 18.73 7.49 3.40
C LYS A 94 17.93 6.79 2.30
N GLU A 95 17.04 7.51 1.62
CA GLU A 95 16.24 7.01 0.50
C GLU A 95 17.10 6.66 -0.72
N LEU A 96 18.22 7.36 -0.96
CA LEU A 96 19.09 7.08 -2.10
C LEU A 96 19.60 5.64 -2.10
N VAL A 97 19.90 5.09 -0.91
CA VAL A 97 20.33 3.69 -0.77
C VAL A 97 19.23 2.72 -1.22
N LYS A 98 17.96 3.07 -0.98
CA LYS A 98 16.79 2.30 -1.41
C LYS A 98 16.43 2.51 -2.89
N SER A 99 17.06 3.45 -3.59
CA SER A 99 16.85 3.67 -5.03
C SER A 99 17.86 2.92 -5.91
N LEU A 100 18.89 2.30 -5.32
CA LEU A 100 19.94 1.61 -6.07
C LEU A 100 19.52 0.19 -6.46
N SER A 101 19.31 -0.02 -7.76
CA SER A 101 19.04 -1.34 -8.34
C SER A 101 20.31 -2.13 -8.67
N PRO A 102 20.29 -3.47 -8.56
CA PRO A 102 19.17 -4.33 -8.14
C PRO A 102 19.08 -4.57 -6.62
N SER A 103 19.99 -4.00 -5.83
CA SER A 103 20.06 -4.23 -4.37
C SER A 103 18.78 -3.85 -3.65
N ASN A 104 18.11 -2.77 -4.08
CA ASN A 104 16.85 -2.33 -3.49
C ASN A 104 15.75 -3.39 -3.57
N SER A 105 15.50 -3.94 -4.76
CA SER A 105 14.50 -4.99 -4.95
C SER A 105 14.82 -6.24 -4.14
N ILE A 106 16.09 -6.68 -4.11
CA ILE A 106 16.50 -7.88 -3.36
C ILE A 106 16.28 -7.68 -1.85
N VAL A 107 16.75 -6.56 -1.29
CA VAL A 107 16.61 -6.27 0.15
C VAL A 107 15.15 -6.04 0.51
N ALA A 108 14.39 -5.35 -0.32
CA ALA A 108 12.96 -5.12 -0.11
C ALA A 108 12.17 -6.43 -0.11
N SER A 109 12.39 -7.31 -1.10
CA SER A 109 11.72 -8.62 -1.16
C SER A 109 12.13 -9.53 -0.01
N TRP A 110 13.42 -9.55 0.37
CA TRP A 110 13.89 -10.31 1.54
C TRP A 110 13.26 -9.79 2.83
N SER A 111 13.22 -8.47 3.01
CA SER A 111 12.59 -7.83 4.17
C SER A 111 11.09 -8.14 4.21
N TRP A 112 10.38 -8.07 3.09
CA TRP A 112 8.96 -8.42 3.02
C TRP A 112 8.75 -9.89 3.42
N TYR A 113 9.53 -10.81 2.84
CA TYR A 113 9.45 -12.23 3.17
C TYR A 113 9.75 -12.54 4.65
N SER A 114 10.76 -11.89 5.23
CA SER A 114 11.13 -12.11 6.62
C SER A 114 10.03 -11.64 7.58
N HIS A 115 9.33 -10.56 7.25
CA HIS A 115 8.21 -10.02 8.04
C HIS A 115 6.96 -10.90 7.87
N GLN A 116 6.68 -11.41 6.66
CA GLN A 116 5.58 -12.34 6.42
C GLN A 116 5.73 -13.65 7.22
N ARG A 117 6.96 -14.09 7.48
CA ARG A 117 7.22 -15.26 8.35
C ARG A 117 6.77 -15.03 9.79
N LEU A 118 6.71 -13.79 10.25
CA LEU A 118 6.22 -13.40 11.57
C LEU A 118 4.69 -13.24 11.60
N ALA A 119 3.98 -13.39 10.48
CA ALA A 119 2.52 -13.22 10.40
C ALA A 119 1.70 -14.31 11.13
N ASN A 120 2.32 -15.40 11.61
CA ASN A 120 1.64 -16.47 12.36
C ASN A 120 1.50 -16.17 13.87
N LEU A 121 1.58 -14.91 14.27
CA LEU A 121 1.39 -14.51 15.66
C LEU A 121 -0.10 -14.61 16.05
N PRO A 122 -0.40 -14.88 17.34
CA PRO A 122 -1.78 -14.93 17.81
C PRO A 122 -2.43 -13.55 17.71
N LEU A 123 -3.75 -13.55 17.44
CA LEU A 123 -4.56 -12.33 17.40
C LEU A 123 -4.53 -11.62 18.75
N VAL A 124 -4.06 -10.38 18.77
CA VAL A 124 -4.09 -9.48 19.92
C VAL A 124 -5.45 -8.80 19.95
N ARG A 125 -6.23 -9.09 21.00
CA ARG A 125 -7.52 -8.47 21.22
C ARG A 125 -7.38 -7.16 21.99
N ILE A 126 -8.17 -6.16 21.62
CA ILE A 126 -8.20 -4.85 22.28
C ILE A 126 -9.64 -4.35 22.43
N GLY A 127 -9.92 -3.52 23.43
CA GLY A 127 -11.27 -2.99 23.68
C GLY A 127 -12.30 -4.07 24.03
N GLU A 128 -11.92 -5.08 24.82
CA GLU A 128 -12.83 -6.16 25.23
C GLU A 128 -13.96 -5.69 26.16
N ASP A 129 -13.77 -4.54 26.80
CA ASP A 129 -14.71 -3.80 27.63
C ASP A 129 -15.64 -2.85 26.85
N ALA A 130 -15.55 -2.85 25.51
CA ALA A 130 -16.36 -1.96 24.69
C ALA A 130 -17.83 -2.35 24.72
N HIS A 131 -18.65 -1.43 25.25
CA HIS A 131 -20.11 -1.57 25.32
C HIS A 131 -20.80 -0.31 24.84
N ARG A 132 -21.97 -0.46 24.19
CA ARG A 132 -22.83 0.66 23.84
C ARG A 132 -23.29 1.40 25.09
N ASN A 133 -23.20 2.73 25.05
CA ASN A 133 -23.76 3.59 26.10
C ASN A 133 -25.24 3.24 26.35
N PRO A 134 -25.64 2.90 27.60
CA PRO A 134 -27.01 2.52 27.93
C PRO A 134 -28.05 3.56 27.53
N LEU A 135 -27.70 4.86 27.56
CA LEU A 135 -28.59 5.94 27.13
C LEU A 135 -28.96 5.82 25.65
N MET A 136 -28.02 5.38 24.80
CA MET A 136 -28.25 5.19 23.37
C MET A 136 -29.05 3.93 23.05
N GLN A 137 -29.07 2.94 23.95
CA GLN A 137 -29.81 1.68 23.73
C GLN A 137 -31.32 1.89 23.85
N ASN A 138 -31.75 2.87 24.67
CA ASN A 138 -33.16 3.16 24.93
C ASN A 138 -33.74 4.25 24.02
N GLU A 139 -32.94 4.81 23.12
CA GLU A 139 -33.40 5.84 22.18
C GLU A 139 -34.23 5.24 21.04
N LYS A 140 -35.35 5.89 20.72
CA LYS A 140 -36.21 5.46 19.60
C LYS A 140 -35.57 5.74 18.23
N ARG A 141 -34.67 6.72 18.16
CA ARG A 141 -34.01 7.13 16.93
C ARG A 141 -32.76 6.27 16.70
N LYS A 142 -32.73 5.55 15.59
CA LYS A 142 -31.55 4.80 15.15
C LYS A 142 -30.50 5.76 14.59
N ASN A 143 -29.24 5.57 14.98
CA ASN A 143 -28.10 6.30 14.40
C ASN A 143 -27.49 5.47 13.27
N LEU A 144 -27.19 6.11 12.15
CA LEU A 144 -26.46 5.52 11.03
C LEU A 144 -25.20 6.34 10.81
N THR A 145 -24.05 5.67 10.83
CA THR A 145 -22.76 6.27 10.46
C THR A 145 -22.31 5.66 9.14
N ILE A 146 -21.95 6.52 8.19
CA ILE A 146 -21.34 6.11 6.92
C ILE A 146 -19.92 6.67 6.91
N LEU A 147 -18.93 5.80 6.80
CA LEU A 147 -17.54 6.15 6.63
C LEU A 147 -17.17 5.96 5.17
N ILE A 148 -16.76 7.04 4.50
CA ILE A 148 -16.27 6.99 3.12
C ILE A 148 -14.74 7.04 3.19
N VAL A 149 -14.08 6.00 2.70
CA VAL A 149 -12.62 5.92 2.57
C VAL A 149 -12.31 6.28 1.13
N GLY A 150 -11.71 7.46 0.91
CA GLY A 150 -11.35 7.90 -0.44
C GLY A 150 -10.00 7.37 -0.88
N GLU A 151 -9.79 7.30 -2.18
CA GLU A 151 -8.54 6.84 -2.81
C GLU A 151 -7.84 7.99 -3.55
N THR A 152 -6.50 8.09 -3.39
CA THR A 152 -5.56 9.02 -4.07
C THR A 152 -5.85 10.54 -4.02
N SER A 153 -7.01 10.96 -3.54
CA SER A 153 -7.44 12.36 -3.46
C SER A 153 -6.55 13.19 -2.52
N ARG A 154 -6.16 14.39 -2.94
CA ARG A 154 -5.25 15.27 -2.19
C ARG A 154 -5.81 16.66 -1.94
N ALA A 155 -5.54 17.20 -0.75
CA ALA A 155 -6.09 18.47 -0.26
C ALA A 155 -5.77 19.69 -1.14
N GLU A 156 -4.63 19.70 -1.84
CA GLU A 156 -4.23 20.79 -2.75
C GLU A 156 -5.21 21.01 -3.91
N ASN A 157 -5.99 19.97 -4.27
CA ASN A 157 -6.95 20.03 -5.37
C ASN A 157 -8.41 20.14 -4.90
N PHE A 158 -8.64 20.41 -3.61
CA PHE A 158 -9.98 20.61 -3.07
C PHE A 158 -10.34 22.09 -3.08
N SER A 159 -11.42 22.45 -3.78
CA SER A 159 -11.95 23.82 -3.80
C SER A 159 -12.36 24.32 -2.41
N LEU A 160 -12.79 23.42 -1.53
CA LEU A 160 -13.06 23.72 -0.11
C LEU A 160 -11.80 24.18 0.64
N ASN A 161 -10.61 23.91 0.12
CA ASN A 161 -9.32 24.35 0.64
C ASN A 161 -8.72 25.53 -0.14
N GLY A 162 -9.51 26.19 -1.00
CA GLY A 162 -9.05 27.33 -1.80
C GLY A 162 -8.43 26.99 -3.15
N TYR A 163 -8.57 25.74 -3.64
CA TYR A 163 -8.14 25.41 -5.01
C TYR A 163 -8.93 26.24 -6.06
N PRO A 164 -8.28 26.86 -7.06
CA PRO A 164 -8.95 27.80 -7.97
C PRO A 164 -10.09 27.22 -8.83
N ARG A 165 -10.11 25.90 -9.04
CA ARG A 165 -11.20 25.24 -9.78
C ARG A 165 -12.21 24.68 -8.79
N GLU A 166 -13.50 24.85 -9.09
CA GLU A 166 -14.60 24.31 -8.28
C GLU A 166 -14.69 22.78 -8.40
N THR A 167 -13.87 22.05 -7.64
CA THR A 167 -13.81 20.58 -7.65
C THR A 167 -14.83 19.92 -6.73
N ASN A 168 -15.43 20.65 -5.79
CA ASN A 168 -16.42 20.13 -4.83
C ASN A 168 -17.73 20.96 -4.85
N PRO A 169 -18.34 21.21 -6.03
CA PRO A 169 -19.48 22.12 -6.19
C PRO A 169 -20.72 21.74 -5.37
N ARG A 170 -20.94 20.44 -5.18
CA ARG A 170 -22.09 19.92 -4.41
C ARG A 170 -21.87 20.10 -2.92
N LEU A 171 -20.71 19.70 -2.41
CA LEU A 171 -20.35 19.83 -1.00
C LEU A 171 -20.32 21.29 -0.54
N ALA A 172 -19.91 22.23 -1.41
CA ALA A 172 -19.92 23.66 -1.10
C ALA A 172 -21.33 24.23 -0.83
N LYS A 173 -22.39 23.55 -1.28
CA LYS A 173 -23.80 23.94 -1.07
C LYS A 173 -24.40 23.28 0.18
N ASP A 174 -23.72 22.27 0.72
CA ASP A 174 -24.15 21.54 1.90
C ASP A 174 -23.49 22.13 3.16
N ASN A 175 -24.09 21.89 4.34
CA ASN A 175 -23.53 22.35 5.61
C ASN A 175 -22.41 21.40 6.10
N VAL A 176 -21.33 21.28 5.32
CA VAL A 176 -20.21 20.39 5.60
C VAL A 176 -19.14 21.06 6.47
N VAL A 177 -18.49 20.26 7.30
CA VAL A 177 -17.28 20.67 8.04
C VAL A 177 -16.06 20.18 7.26
N TYR A 178 -15.21 21.10 6.84
CA TYR A 178 -13.96 20.78 6.13
C TYR A 178 -12.75 20.88 7.08
N PHE A 179 -11.84 19.90 6.98
CA PHE A 179 -10.63 19.82 7.81
C PHE A 179 -9.37 20.09 6.94
N PRO A 180 -8.86 21.33 6.88
CA PRO A 180 -7.78 21.70 5.95
C PRO A 180 -6.41 21.12 6.35
N ASN A 181 -6.21 20.85 7.64
CA ASN A 181 -4.93 20.39 8.18
C ASN A 181 -5.00 18.90 8.52
N THR A 182 -5.05 18.07 7.49
CA THR A 182 -5.09 16.60 7.62
C THR A 182 -3.93 15.97 6.86
N ALA A 183 -3.39 14.88 7.41
CA ALA A 183 -2.30 14.12 6.82
C ALA A 183 -2.60 12.63 6.94
N SER A 184 -2.21 11.86 5.92
CA SER A 184 -2.40 10.41 5.90
C SER A 184 -1.38 9.69 6.80
N CYS A 185 -1.73 8.46 7.19
CA CYS A 185 -0.78 7.55 7.84
C CYS A 185 0.41 7.21 6.93
N GLY A 186 0.13 6.89 5.66
CA GLY A 186 1.12 6.55 4.64
C GLY A 186 0.74 7.11 3.28
N THR A 187 1.51 6.74 2.26
CA THR A 187 1.33 7.19 0.87
C THR A 187 0.88 6.07 -0.07
N ALA A 188 0.43 4.95 0.48
CA ALA A 188 -0.08 3.79 -0.25
C ALA A 188 -1.24 3.17 0.52
N THR A 189 -2.24 2.65 -0.19
CA THR A 189 -3.45 2.05 0.38
C THR A 189 -3.12 0.90 1.33
N ALA A 190 -2.16 0.05 0.97
CA ALA A 190 -1.67 -1.07 1.79
C ALA A 190 -1.10 -0.65 3.17
N VAL A 191 -0.66 0.62 3.32
CA VAL A 191 -0.17 1.16 4.59
C VAL A 191 -1.23 2.01 5.28
N SER A 192 -1.90 2.88 4.52
CA SER A 192 -2.82 3.88 5.07
C SER A 192 -4.09 3.25 5.63
N VAL A 193 -4.68 2.27 4.92
CA VAL A 193 -5.94 1.64 5.34
C VAL A 193 -5.74 0.88 6.66
N PRO A 194 -4.78 -0.06 6.80
CA PRO A 194 -4.64 -0.77 8.07
C PRO A 194 -4.21 0.16 9.22
N CYS A 195 -3.42 1.21 8.94
CA CYS A 195 -3.04 2.18 9.96
C CYS A 195 -4.24 2.97 10.51
N MET A 196 -5.10 3.53 9.66
CA MET A 196 -6.23 4.36 10.11
C MET A 196 -7.31 3.57 10.87
N PHE A 197 -7.40 2.26 10.63
CA PHE A 197 -8.32 1.38 11.35
C PHE A 197 -7.68 0.71 12.59
N SER A 198 -6.38 0.95 12.85
CA SER A 198 -5.68 0.46 14.04
C SER A 198 -5.71 1.45 15.21
N ASP A 199 -5.32 1.00 16.40
CA ASP A 199 -5.09 1.86 17.58
C ASP A 199 -3.67 2.46 17.60
N MET A 200 -2.91 2.36 16.52
CA MET A 200 -1.54 2.84 16.46
C MET A 200 -1.45 4.24 15.84
N PRO A 201 -0.78 5.21 16.50
CA PRO A 201 -0.47 6.48 15.85
C PRO A 201 0.57 6.27 14.75
N ARG A 202 0.54 7.12 13.71
CA ARG A 202 1.41 7.05 12.52
C ARG A 202 2.89 6.81 12.86
N GLU A 203 3.43 7.51 13.86
CA GLU A 203 4.85 7.42 14.24
C GLU A 203 5.24 6.05 14.83
N HIS A 204 4.27 5.31 15.38
CA HIS A 204 4.48 4.02 16.03
C HIS A 204 3.74 2.88 15.31
N TYR A 205 3.26 3.13 14.10
CA TYR A 205 2.56 2.14 13.30
C TYR A 205 3.48 0.97 12.95
N LYS A 206 3.03 -0.25 13.24
CA LYS A 206 3.72 -1.49 12.92
C LYS A 206 2.81 -2.35 12.05
N GLU A 207 3.18 -2.48 10.79
CA GLU A 207 2.46 -3.27 9.79
C GLU A 207 2.20 -4.71 10.25
N GLU A 208 3.22 -5.37 10.83
CA GLU A 208 3.09 -6.74 11.35
C GLU A 208 2.03 -6.83 12.45
N LEU A 209 2.04 -5.89 13.41
CA LEU A 209 1.07 -5.88 14.50
C LEU A 209 -0.34 -5.60 13.99
N ALA A 210 -0.49 -4.69 13.00
CA ALA A 210 -1.79 -4.35 12.43
C ALA A 210 -2.50 -5.57 11.80
N GLN A 211 -1.74 -6.50 11.21
CA GLN A 211 -2.30 -7.71 10.61
C GLN A 211 -2.86 -8.69 11.65
N HIS A 212 -2.32 -8.69 12.88
CA HIS A 212 -2.72 -9.62 13.93
C HIS A 212 -3.23 -8.93 15.20
N GLN A 213 -3.70 -7.69 15.10
CA GLN A 213 -4.37 -6.97 16.18
C GLN A 213 -5.78 -6.59 15.73
N GLU A 214 -6.72 -6.62 16.66
CA GLU A 214 -8.05 -6.07 16.42
C GLU A 214 -7.98 -4.57 16.17
N GLY A 215 -8.83 -4.08 15.26
CA GLY A 215 -8.96 -2.68 14.91
C GLY A 215 -10.27 -2.07 15.39
N VAL A 216 -10.51 -0.83 15.01
CA VAL A 216 -11.71 -0.08 15.41
C VAL A 216 -13.01 -0.77 14.97
N LEU A 217 -13.02 -1.44 13.81
CA LEU A 217 -14.22 -2.14 13.33
C LEU A 217 -14.56 -3.38 14.18
N ASP A 218 -13.54 -4.08 14.69
CA ASP A 218 -13.72 -5.20 15.62
C ASP A 218 -14.37 -4.72 16.92
N ILE A 219 -13.87 -3.62 17.47
CA ILE A 219 -14.36 -3.01 18.71
C ILE A 219 -15.81 -2.51 18.54
N ILE A 220 -16.09 -1.81 17.44
CA ILE A 220 -17.44 -1.31 17.11
C ILE A 220 -18.43 -2.48 17.00
N GLN A 221 -18.04 -3.55 16.29
CA GLN A 221 -18.87 -4.75 16.17
C GLN A 221 -19.10 -5.42 17.52
N ARG A 222 -18.07 -5.57 18.35
CA ARG A 222 -18.17 -6.12 19.71
C ARG A 222 -19.13 -5.33 20.59
N ALA A 223 -19.11 -4.01 20.48
CA ALA A 223 -20.05 -3.14 21.19
C ALA A 223 -21.51 -3.32 20.75
N GLY A 224 -21.81 -4.19 19.79
CA GLY A 224 -23.16 -4.50 19.30
C GLY A 224 -23.62 -3.59 18.18
N ILE A 225 -22.70 -2.92 17.48
CA ILE A 225 -23.00 -2.11 16.30
C ILE A 225 -22.89 -2.99 15.06
N ASN A 226 -23.94 -3.03 14.23
CA ASN A 226 -23.90 -3.72 12.95
C ASN A 226 -22.98 -2.96 11.99
N VAL A 227 -21.83 -3.56 11.69
CA VAL A 227 -20.83 -3.06 10.73
C VAL A 227 -21.02 -3.76 9.39
N LEU A 228 -20.90 -3.02 8.29
CA LEU A 228 -20.75 -3.57 6.94
C LEU A 228 -19.66 -2.79 6.19
N TRP A 229 -18.73 -3.50 5.56
CA TRP A 229 -17.77 -2.93 4.62
C TRP A 229 -18.19 -3.23 3.17
N ASN A 230 -18.35 -2.19 2.37
CA ASN A 230 -18.49 -2.30 0.92
C ASN A 230 -17.20 -1.85 0.27
N ASP A 231 -16.63 -2.72 -0.57
CA ASP A 231 -15.32 -2.52 -1.18
C ASP A 231 -15.42 -2.37 -2.69
N ASN A 232 -14.87 -1.28 -3.23
CA ASN A 232 -14.72 -0.98 -4.65
C ASN A 232 -13.25 -0.71 -5.08
N ASP A 233 -12.28 -0.96 -4.19
CA ASP A 233 -10.88 -0.54 -4.36
C ASP A 233 -9.87 -1.70 -4.23
N GLY A 234 -10.24 -2.87 -4.76
CA GLY A 234 -9.33 -4.03 -4.80
C GLY A 234 -9.02 -4.63 -3.43
N GLY A 235 -9.86 -4.41 -2.43
CA GLY A 235 -9.84 -5.06 -1.12
C GLY A 235 -9.42 -4.15 0.05
N CYS A 236 -9.96 -4.45 1.23
CA CYS A 236 -9.82 -3.67 2.47
C CYS A 236 -8.47 -3.81 3.21
N LYS A 237 -7.48 -4.45 2.58
CA LYS A 237 -6.11 -4.65 3.10
C LYS A 237 -6.06 -5.22 4.52
N GLY A 238 -7.00 -6.11 4.87
CA GLY A 238 -7.09 -6.77 6.18
C GLY A 238 -7.91 -6.03 7.24
N ALA A 239 -8.29 -4.76 7.01
CA ALA A 239 -9.04 -3.96 7.99
C ALA A 239 -10.48 -4.48 8.22
N CYS A 240 -11.04 -5.22 7.26
CA CYS A 240 -12.41 -5.70 7.27
C CYS A 240 -12.57 -7.23 7.48
N ASP A 241 -11.47 -7.97 7.63
CA ASP A 241 -11.47 -9.45 7.61
C ASP A 241 -12.38 -10.10 8.66
N ARG A 242 -12.64 -9.38 9.75
CA ARG A 242 -13.39 -9.87 10.93
C ARG A 242 -14.78 -9.22 11.08
N VAL A 243 -15.21 -8.44 10.11
CA VAL A 243 -16.56 -7.86 10.04
C VAL A 243 -17.25 -8.26 8.73
N PRO A 244 -18.59 -8.23 8.64
CA PRO A 244 -19.29 -8.43 7.39
C PRO A 244 -18.75 -7.47 6.32
N HIS A 245 -18.31 -8.01 5.20
CA HIS A 245 -17.78 -7.26 4.08
C HIS A 245 -18.22 -7.87 2.75
N GLN A 246 -18.29 -7.04 1.72
CA GLN A 246 -18.59 -7.47 0.35
C GLN A 246 -17.77 -6.68 -0.65
N ASN A 247 -17.26 -7.37 -1.67
CA ASN A 247 -16.68 -6.76 -2.85
C ASN A 247 -17.83 -6.38 -3.79
N VAL A 248 -18.11 -5.08 -3.92
CA VAL A 248 -19.20 -4.58 -4.77
C VAL A 248 -18.78 -4.51 -6.24
N THR A 249 -17.48 -4.39 -6.53
CA THR A 249 -16.93 -4.48 -7.90
C THR A 249 -17.27 -5.83 -8.55
N ALA A 250 -17.23 -6.90 -7.75
CA ALA A 250 -17.57 -8.26 -8.19
C ALA A 250 -19.03 -8.44 -8.61
N LEU A 251 -19.93 -7.52 -8.25
CA LEU A 251 -21.33 -7.53 -8.72
C LEU A 251 -21.44 -7.19 -10.21
N ASN A 252 -20.42 -6.53 -10.77
CA ASN A 252 -20.33 -6.17 -12.19
C ASN A 252 -21.64 -5.58 -12.76
N LEU A 253 -22.15 -4.55 -12.07
CA LEU A 253 -23.43 -3.95 -12.45
C LEU A 253 -23.33 -3.29 -13.84
N PRO A 254 -24.34 -3.49 -14.70
CA PRO A 254 -24.35 -2.88 -16.03
C PRO A 254 -24.32 -1.36 -15.91
N ASP A 255 -23.62 -0.71 -16.84
CA ASP A 255 -23.43 0.75 -16.93
C ASP A 255 -22.66 1.40 -15.76
N GLN A 256 -22.23 0.62 -14.76
CA GLN A 256 -21.43 1.11 -13.64
C GLN A 256 -20.01 0.53 -13.60
N CYS A 257 -19.79 -0.60 -14.27
CA CYS A 257 -18.52 -1.31 -14.28
C CYS A 257 -17.93 -1.42 -15.69
N ILE A 258 -16.63 -1.15 -15.83
CA ILE A 258 -15.88 -1.20 -17.08
C ILE A 258 -14.55 -1.91 -16.82
N ASN A 259 -14.28 -3.00 -17.55
CA ASN A 259 -13.01 -3.72 -17.51
C ASN A 259 -12.53 -4.17 -16.11
N GLY A 260 -13.46 -4.47 -15.20
CA GLY A 260 -13.14 -4.95 -13.85
C GLY A 260 -12.97 -3.84 -12.81
N GLU A 261 -13.16 -2.58 -13.18
CA GLU A 261 -13.29 -1.43 -12.26
C GLU A 261 -14.73 -0.90 -12.33
N CYS A 262 -15.22 -0.28 -11.26
CA CYS A 262 -16.57 0.31 -11.22
C CYS A 262 -16.54 1.73 -10.68
N TYR A 263 -17.51 2.55 -11.10
CA TYR A 263 -17.75 3.85 -10.48
C TYR A 263 -18.27 3.68 -9.05
N ASP A 264 -17.86 4.57 -8.14
CA ASP A 264 -18.17 4.50 -6.70
C ASP A 264 -19.67 4.57 -6.38
N GLU A 265 -20.52 5.03 -7.31
CA GLU A 265 -21.97 4.95 -7.17
C GLU A 265 -22.46 3.52 -6.88
N VAL A 266 -21.70 2.49 -7.29
CA VAL A 266 -21.99 1.08 -6.99
C VAL A 266 -22.03 0.78 -5.49
N LEU A 267 -21.29 1.54 -4.66
CA LEU A 267 -21.24 1.38 -3.19
C LEU A 267 -22.61 1.66 -2.53
N PHE A 268 -23.46 2.43 -3.21
CA PHE A 268 -24.82 2.75 -2.79
C PHE A 268 -25.85 1.68 -3.16
N HIS A 269 -25.46 0.69 -3.98
CA HIS A 269 -26.34 -0.42 -4.33
C HIS A 269 -26.77 -1.20 -3.08
N GLY A 270 -28.07 -1.54 -3.02
CA GLY A 270 -28.63 -2.29 -1.89
C GLY A 270 -28.74 -1.53 -0.56
N LEU A 271 -28.49 -0.22 -0.51
CA LEU A 271 -28.51 0.55 0.75
C LEU A 271 -29.80 0.44 1.56
N LYS A 272 -30.95 0.26 0.90
CA LYS A 272 -32.27 0.21 1.57
C LYS A 272 -32.58 -1.16 2.20
N SER A 273 -31.89 -2.24 1.82
CA SER A 273 -32.25 -3.59 2.24
C SER A 273 -31.56 -4.05 3.52
N THR A 274 -30.60 -3.30 4.05
CA THR A 274 -29.76 -3.76 5.16
C THR A 274 -29.97 -2.96 6.44
N SER A 275 -30.26 -3.63 7.55
CA SER A 275 -30.34 -3.01 8.88
C SER A 275 -28.94 -2.79 9.48
N ILE A 276 -28.19 -1.85 8.89
CA ILE A 276 -26.81 -1.50 9.28
C ILE A 276 -26.83 -0.24 10.15
N THR A 277 -25.89 -0.16 11.10
CA THR A 277 -25.69 1.03 11.95
C THR A 277 -24.37 1.73 11.63
N CYS A 278 -23.34 1.00 11.18
CA CYS A 278 -22.07 1.52 10.70
C CYS A 278 -21.74 0.92 9.34
N LYS A 279 -21.64 1.72 8.29
CA LYS A 279 -21.26 1.26 6.95
C LYS A 279 -19.96 1.93 6.51
N VAL A 280 -18.98 1.14 6.10
CA VAL A 280 -17.78 1.62 5.43
C VAL A 280 -17.96 1.44 3.92
N MET A 281 -17.68 2.50 3.17
CA MET A 281 -17.66 2.53 1.71
C MET A 281 -16.23 2.90 1.33
N ALA A 282 -15.48 1.93 0.83
CA ALA A 282 -14.10 2.07 0.39
C ALA A 282 -14.02 1.74 -1.09
#